data_AF-A0A7X5CW75-F1
#
_entry.id   AF-A0A7X5CW75-F1
#
_cell.length_a   1.000
_cell.length_b   1.000
_cell.length_c   1.000
_cell.angle_alpha   90.00
_cell.angle_beta   90.00
_cell.angle_gamma   90.00
#
_symmetry.space_group_name_H-M   'P 1'
#
loop_
_entity.id
_entity.type
_entity.pdbx_description
1 polymer ?
#
loop_
_entity_poly.entity_id
_entity_poly.type
_entity_poly.pdbx_seq_one_letter_code
_entity_poly.pdbx_strand_id
1 'polypeptide(L)'
;MKLKWDRTTISASEVNRYTYCPYQWYFERYYGRSKLFQMSKTKKAEPALKKSKTTEKTADKKRESHLARGRAYHAKEYENFKRQQKIVWAILILIAVIIVVCVILFLIK
;
A
#
# COMPACT_ATOMS: atom_id res chain seq x y z
N MET A 1 27.88 -2.18 3.10
CA MET A 1 27.20 -2.31 1.79
C MET A 1 26.52 -0.99 1.50
N LYS A 2 26.91 -0.24 0.45
CA LYS A 2 26.41 1.13 0.21
C LYS A 2 25.13 1.11 -0.63
N LEU A 3 24.09 1.81 -0.18
CA LEU A 3 22.86 2.02 -0.97
C LEU A 3 23.19 2.88 -2.19
N LYS A 4 22.53 2.63 -3.32
CA LYS A 4 22.69 3.50 -4.50
C LYS A 4 22.21 4.92 -4.19
N TRP A 5 21.14 5.03 -3.40
CA TRP A 5 20.63 6.30 -2.90
C TRP A 5 20.92 6.38 -1.40
N ASP A 6 22.15 6.76 -1.08
CA ASP A 6 22.58 7.08 0.29
C ASP A 6 22.22 8.53 0.66
N ARG A 7 20.96 8.90 0.37
CA ARG A 7 20.42 10.21 0.72
C ARG A 7 19.76 10.09 2.09
N THR A 8 20.14 10.97 3.01
CA THR A 8 19.53 11.10 4.34
C THR A 8 18.13 11.70 4.29
N THR A 9 17.77 12.33 3.17
CA THR A 9 16.44 12.92 2.95
C THR A 9 15.48 11.92 2.31
N ILE A 10 14.24 11.91 2.80
CA ILE A 10 13.13 11.10 2.28
C ILE A 10 12.07 12.08 1.78
N SER A 11 11.61 11.92 0.53
CA SER A 11 10.52 12.76 -0.01
C SER A 11 9.14 12.25 0.43
N ALA A 12 8.12 13.11 0.43
CA ALA A 12 6.74 12.69 0.74
C ALA A 12 6.23 11.58 -0.21
N SER A 13 6.60 11.64 -1.49
CA SER A 13 6.29 10.59 -2.46
C SER A 13 6.98 9.26 -2.14
N GLU A 14 8.16 9.33 -1.54
CA GLU A 14 8.92 8.16 -1.11
C GLU A 14 8.31 7.53 0.14
N VAL A 15 7.84 8.34 1.11
CA VAL A 15 7.04 7.87 2.25
C VAL A 15 5.78 7.17 1.74
N ASN A 16 5.07 7.75 0.77
CA ASN A 16 3.87 7.14 0.20
C ASN A 16 4.16 5.79 -0.49
N ARG A 17 5.34 5.64 -1.12
CA ARG A 17 5.74 4.35 -1.70
C ARG A 17 6.11 3.33 -0.65
N TYR A 18 6.72 3.77 0.46
CA TYR A 18 7.02 2.91 1.61
C TYR A 18 5.73 2.42 2.28
N THR A 19 4.79 3.31 2.57
CA THR A 19 3.49 2.94 3.17
C THR A 19 2.69 2.02 2.25
N TYR A 20 2.79 2.20 0.93
CA TYR A 20 2.16 1.31 -0.04
C TYR A 20 2.83 -0.06 -0.12
N CYS A 21 4.16 -0.13 -0.29
CA CYS A 21 4.89 -1.40 -0.33
C CYS A 21 6.33 -1.24 0.18
N PRO A 22 6.60 -1.59 1.45
CA PRO A 22 7.93 -1.47 2.06
C PRO A 22 9.00 -2.26 1.31
N TYR A 23 8.63 -3.44 0.79
CA TYR A 23 9.54 -4.33 0.07
C TYR A 23 10.00 -3.70 -1.25
N GLN A 24 9.07 -3.25 -2.09
CA GLN A 24 9.42 -2.58 -3.35
C GLN A 24 10.22 -1.30 -3.09
N TRP A 25 9.86 -0.55 -2.05
CA TRP A 25 10.59 0.64 -1.62
C TRP A 25 12.07 0.33 -1.31
N TYR A 26 12.32 -0.68 -0.48
CA TYR A 26 13.67 -1.10 -0.08
C TYR A 26 14.53 -1.46 -1.30
N PHE A 27 14.03 -2.30 -2.21
CA PHE A 27 14.80 -2.72 -3.38
C PHE A 27 15.07 -1.58 -4.36
N GLU A 28 14.16 -0.63 -4.47
CA GLU A 28 14.37 0.56 -5.28
C GLU A 28 15.45 1.47 -4.69
N ARG A 29 15.56 1.62 -3.35
CA ARG A 29 16.71 2.33 -2.71
C ARG A 29 18.02 1.59 -2.91
N TYR A 30 17.98 0.26 -2.77
CA TYR A 30 19.16 -0.58 -2.83
C TYR A 30 19.75 -0.65 -4.24
N TYR A 31 18.93 -1.00 -5.24
CA TYR A 31 19.37 -1.22 -6.62
C TYR A 31 19.16 -0.01 -7.55
N GLY A 32 18.18 0.84 -7.25
CA GLY A 32 17.66 1.85 -8.18
C GLY A 32 16.63 1.28 -9.16
N ARG A 33 15.66 2.11 -9.53
CA ARG A 33 14.53 1.73 -10.40
C ARG A 33 14.97 1.24 -11.79
N SER A 34 15.97 1.87 -12.39
CA SER A 34 16.51 1.48 -13.70
C SER A 34 17.15 0.09 -13.67
N LYS A 35 17.87 -0.24 -12.60
CA LYS A 35 18.55 -1.53 -12.43
C LYS A 35 17.53 -2.66 -12.22
N LEU A 36 16.48 -2.41 -11.42
CA LEU A 36 15.37 -3.36 -11.26
C LEU A 36 14.65 -3.63 -12.58
N PHE A 37 14.43 -2.58 -13.39
CA PHE A 37 13.84 -2.73 -14.71
C PHE A 37 14.74 -3.55 -15.64
N GLN A 38 16.05 -3.28 -15.66
CA GLN A 38 17.01 -4.08 -16.42
C GLN A 38 17.00 -5.54 -15.96
N MET A 39 17.11 -5.83 -14.66
CA MET A 39 17.03 -7.19 -14.12
C MET A 39 15.74 -7.92 -14.53
N SER A 40 14.62 -7.20 -14.58
CA SER A 40 13.33 -7.76 -15.03
C SER A 40 13.36 -8.15 -16.50
N LYS A 41 14.08 -7.40 -17.34
CA LYS A 41 14.28 -7.71 -18.76
C LYS A 41 15.29 -8.85 -18.94
N THR A 42 16.39 -8.86 -18.18
CA THR A 42 17.42 -9.90 -18.28
C THR A 42 16.88 -11.26 -17.84
N LYS A 43 16.03 -11.33 -16.81
CA LYS A 43 15.34 -12.58 -16.42
C LYS A 43 14.40 -13.13 -17.50
N LYS A 44 13.93 -12.28 -18.42
CA LYS A 44 13.14 -12.71 -19.59
C LYS A 44 14.03 -13.12 -20.78
N ALA A 45 15.30 -12.72 -20.76
CA ALA A 45 16.28 -12.95 -21.82
C ALA A 45 17.23 -14.13 -21.54
N GLU A 46 17.22 -14.68 -20.31
CA GLU A 46 17.78 -16.01 -20.07
C GLU A 46 17.06 -17.01 -20.99
N PRO A 47 17.78 -17.82 -21.79
CA PRO A 47 17.14 -18.85 -22.60
C PRO A 47 16.28 -19.66 -21.64
N ALA A 48 15.01 -19.84 -21.99
CA ALA A 48 14.08 -20.63 -21.20
C ALA A 48 14.64 -22.04 -21.07
N LEU A 49 15.46 -22.27 -20.04
CA LEU A 49 15.94 -23.56 -19.58
C LEU A 49 14.69 -24.39 -19.44
N LYS A 50 14.45 -25.29 -20.42
CA LYS A 50 13.22 -26.06 -20.63
C LYS A 50 12.44 -26.21 -19.33
N LYS A 51 11.58 -25.24 -19.02
CA LYS A 51 10.86 -25.27 -17.77
C LYS A 51 9.83 -26.35 -17.93
N SER A 52 9.98 -27.40 -17.14
CA SER A 52 8.94 -28.39 -16.92
C SER A 52 7.62 -27.64 -16.71
N LYS A 53 6.66 -27.83 -17.63
CA LYS A 53 5.32 -27.19 -17.61
C LYS A 53 4.58 -27.42 -16.28
N THR A 54 5.02 -28.39 -15.48
CA THR A 54 4.46 -28.77 -14.18
C THR A 54 4.92 -27.84 -13.06
N THR A 55 6.16 -27.35 -13.07
CA THR A 55 6.73 -26.55 -11.98
C THR A 55 6.39 -25.06 -12.10
N GLU A 56 6.23 -24.58 -13.34
CA GLU A 56 5.93 -23.16 -13.63
C GLU A 56 4.51 -22.77 -13.19
N LYS A 57 3.51 -23.63 -13.46
CA LYS A 57 2.13 -23.42 -12.99
C LYS A 57 2.03 -23.31 -11.47
N THR A 58 2.84 -24.06 -10.73
CA THR A 58 2.82 -24.03 -9.25
C THR A 58 3.52 -22.79 -8.71
N ALA A 59 4.62 -22.37 -9.33
CA ALA A 59 5.34 -21.16 -8.96
C ALA A 59 4.53 -19.88 -9.27
N ASP A 60 3.86 -19.81 -10.41
CA ASP A 60 3.00 -18.68 -10.76
C ASP A 60 1.73 -18.64 -9.89
N LYS A 61 1.10 -19.79 -9.60
CA LYS A 61 0.00 -19.87 -8.62
C LYS A 61 0.43 -19.39 -7.23
N LYS A 62 1.64 -19.74 -6.79
CA LYS A 62 2.19 -19.28 -5.51
C LYS A 62 2.46 -17.78 -5.52
N ARG A 63 2.97 -17.24 -6.64
CA ARG A 63 3.17 -15.78 -6.80
C ARG A 63 1.85 -15.03 -6.78
N GLU A 64 0.83 -15.55 -7.47
CA GLU A 64 -0.52 -15.00 -7.46
C GLU A 64 -1.16 -15.06 -6.07
N SER A 65 -0.99 -16.14 -5.31
CA SER A 65 -1.54 -16.24 -3.96
C SER A 65 -0.87 -15.26 -2.98
N HIS A 66 0.44 -15.05 -3.08
CA HIS A 66 1.15 -14.03 -2.30
C HIS A 66 0.70 -12.60 -2.68
N LEU A 67 0.51 -12.32 -3.97
CA LEU A 67 -0.01 -11.04 -4.44
C LEU A 67 -1.47 -10.81 -4.02
N ALA A 68 -2.31 -11.85 -4.10
CA ALA A 68 -3.69 -11.80 -3.64
C ALA A 68 -3.77 -11.52 -2.13
N ARG A 69 -2.91 -12.17 -1.33
CA ARG A 69 -2.81 -11.92 0.11
C ARG A 69 -2.34 -10.50 0.42
N GLY A 70 -1.39 -9.97 -0.34
CA GLY A 70 -0.96 -8.57 -0.23
C GLY A 70 -2.10 -7.59 -0.54
N ARG A 71 -2.80 -7.78 -1.66
CA ARG A 71 -3.97 -6.95 -2.03
C ARG A 71 -5.08 -7.01 -0.99
N ALA A 72 -5.37 -8.20 -0.45
CA ALA A 72 -6.38 -8.38 0.60
C ALA A 72 -6.01 -7.63 1.89
N TYR A 73 -4.72 -7.63 2.27
CA TYR A 73 -4.25 -6.86 3.42
C TYR A 73 -4.45 -5.35 3.23
N HIS A 74 -4.08 -4.80 2.07
CA HIS A 74 -4.30 -3.38 1.78
C HIS A 74 -5.78 -3.02 1.66
N ALA A 75 -6.61 -3.92 1.11
CA ALA A 75 -8.05 -3.72 1.05
C ALA A 75 -8.65 -3.63 2.47
N LYS A 76 -8.25 -4.55 3.38
CA LYS A 76 -8.70 -4.55 4.77
C LYS A 76 -8.31 -3.28 5.51
N GLU A 77 -7.07 -2.81 5.34
CA GLU A 77 -6.60 -1.58 5.99
C GLU A 77 -7.35 -0.34 5.48
N TYR A 78 -7.59 -0.28 4.16
CA TYR A 78 -8.38 0.78 3.55
C TYR A 78 -9.86 0.76 4.00
N GLU A 79 -10.45 -0.42 4.17
CA GLU A 79 -11.79 -0.59 4.72
C GLU A 79 -11.88 -0.15 6.18
N ASN A 80 -10.87 -0.46 6.99
CA ASN A 80 -10.77 0.01 8.37
C ASN A 80 -10.70 1.53 8.43
N PHE A 81 -9.85 2.16 7.62
CA PHE A 81 -9.77 3.62 7.53
C PHE A 81 -11.10 4.26 7.13
N LYS A 82 -11.79 3.71 6.11
CA LYS A 82 -13.13 4.17 5.72
C LYS A 82 -14.15 4.01 6.85
N ARG A 83 -14.08 2.92 7.63
CA ARG A 83 -14.95 2.69 8.78
C ARG A 83 -14.71 3.75 9.86
N GLN A 84 -13.44 4.02 10.18
CA GLN A 84 -13.06 5.08 11.13
C GLN A 84 -13.57 6.45 10.67
N GLN A 85 -13.42 6.79 9.39
CA GLN A 85 -13.98 8.03 8.85
C GLN A 85 -15.50 8.13 9.04
N LYS A 86 -16.26 7.05 8.77
CA LYS A 86 -17.72 7.05 9.00
C LYS A 86 -18.08 7.27 10.47
N ILE A 87 -17.34 6.65 11.39
CA ILE A 87 -17.55 6.83 12.84
C ILE A 87 -17.29 8.29 13.23
N VAL A 88 -16.19 8.88 12.78
CA VAL A 88 -15.86 10.29 13.04
C VAL A 88 -16.97 11.21 12.49
N TRP A 89 -17.43 10.98 11.26
CA TRP A 89 -18.54 11.75 10.69
C TRP A 89 -19.84 11.61 11.49
N ALA A 90 -20.18 10.41 11.95
CA ALA A 90 -21.35 10.20 12.80
C ALA A 90 -21.25 10.97 14.12
N ILE A 91 -20.08 10.98 14.76
CA ILE A 91 -19.82 11.75 15.98
C ILE A 91 -19.96 13.25 15.73
N LEU A 92 -19.39 13.76 14.63
CA LEU A 92 -19.49 15.19 14.28
C LEU A 92 -20.94 15.62 14.04
N ILE A 93 -21.73 14.80 13.35
CA ILE A 93 -23.16 15.06 13.14
C ILE A 93 -23.91 15.06 14.47
N LEU A 94 -23.63 14.10 15.35
CA LEU A 94 -24.26 14.03 16.67
C LEU A 94 -23.96 15.28 17.50
N ILE A 95 -22.70 15.74 17.53
CA ILE A 95 -22.30 16.98 18.19
C ILE A 95 -23.05 18.18 17.60
N ALA A 96 -23.14 18.29 16.28
CA ALA A 96 -23.87 19.37 15.64
C ALA A 96 -25.35 19.40 16.03
N VAL A 97 -26.01 18.23 16.08
CA VAL A 97 -27.41 18.11 16.53
C VAL A 97 -27.57 18.56 17.98
N ILE A 98 -26.67 18.14 18.87
CA ILE A 98 -26.69 18.55 20.29
C ILE A 98 -26.57 20.08 20.41
N ILE A 99 -25.64 20.69 19.67
CA ILE A 99 -25.46 22.16 19.66
C ILE A 99 -26.75 22.86 19.21
N VAL A 100 -27.38 22.39 18.12
CA VAL A 100 -28.64 22.96 17.62
C VAL A 100 -29.74 22.87 18.66
N VAL A 101 -29.90 21.72 19.32
CA VAL A 101 -30.89 21.53 20.39
C VAL A 101 -30.62 22.47 21.56
N CYS A 102 -29.36 22.62 22.00
CA CYS A 102 -29.00 23.55 23.07
C CYS A 102 -29.31 25.00 22.71
N VAL A 103 -29.06 25.42 21.47
CA VAL A 103 -29.39 26.78 20.99
C VAL A 103 -30.91 26.99 21.00
N ILE A 104 -31.69 26.02 20.51
CA ILE A 104 -33.16 26.11 20.53
C ILE A 104 -33.69 26.23 21.96
N LEU A 105 -33.19 25.40 22.89
CA LEU A 105 -33.59 25.46 24.30
C LEU A 105 -33.21 26.79 24.95
N PHE A 106 -32.08 27.37 24.58
CA PHE A 106 -31.66 28.70 25.05
C PHE A 106 -32.55 29.83 24.49
N LEU A 107 -33.03 29.71 23.26
CA LEU A 107 -33.91 30.71 22.63
C LEU A 107 -35.36 30.63 23.11
N ILE A 108 -35.82 29.45 23.54
CA ILE A 108 -37.18 29.25 24.08
C ILE A 108 -37.26 29.68 25.55
N LYS A 109 -36.14 29.70 26.27
CA LYS A 109 -36.06 30.07 27.68
C LYS A 109 -35.85 31.58 27.85
#